data_AF-A0A8J5UNE6-F1
#
_entry.id   AF-A0A8J5UNE6-F1
#
_cell.length_a   1.000
_cell.length_b   1.000
_cell.length_c   1.000
_cell.angle_alpha   90.00
_cell.angle_beta   90.00
_cell.angle_gamma   90.00
#
_symmetry.space_group_name_H-M   'P 1'
#
loop_
_entity.id
_entity.type
_entity.pdbx_description
1 polymer ?
#
loop_
_entity_poly.entity_id
_entity_poly.type
_entity_poly.pdbx_seq_one_letter_code
_entity_poly.pdbx_strand_id
1 'polypeptide(L)'
;MRLAAFSKQLMTAALQLPDKSCQAVLVLLSDVAHTHSKKVRSLWNTEERKGDGRYNPVSDSVEGSNPFTATVWEGELLRKHYSPKVREGVKILEKGMSE
;
A
#
# COMPACT_ATOMS: atom_id res chain seq x y z
N MET A 1 0.76 12.97 -0.35
CA MET A 1 -0.37 12.56 -1.21
C MET A 1 0.06 11.70 -2.38
N ARG A 2 0.92 12.18 -3.31
CA ARG A 2 1.28 11.38 -4.50
C ARG A 2 1.86 10.00 -4.21
N LEU A 3 2.80 9.92 -3.25
CA LEU A 3 3.33 8.64 -2.78
C LEU A 3 2.24 7.73 -2.19
N ALA A 4 1.29 8.27 -1.44
CA ALA A 4 0.19 7.48 -0.88
C ALA A 4 -0.74 6.92 -1.97
N ALA A 5 -1.09 7.73 -2.98
CA ALA A 5 -1.87 7.27 -4.12
C ALA A 5 -1.13 6.16 -4.89
N PHE A 6 0.15 6.38 -5.18
CA PHE A 6 0.99 5.39 -5.85
C PHE A 6 1.11 4.09 -5.05
N SER A 7 1.40 4.19 -3.75
CA SER A 7 1.49 3.02 -2.86
C SER A 7 0.17 2.24 -2.81
N LYS A 8 -0.97 2.93 -2.72
CA LYS A 8 -2.28 2.29 -2.70
C LYS A 8 -2.61 1.60 -4.03
N GLN A 9 -2.29 2.23 -5.15
CA GLN A 9 -2.46 1.62 -6.48
C GLN A 9 -1.55 0.40 -6.66
N LEU A 10 -0.28 0.47 -6.25
CA LEU A 10 0.64 -0.66 -6.31
C LEU A 10 0.19 -1.83 -5.42
N MET A 11 -0.29 -1.57 -4.21
CA MET A 11 -0.87 -2.60 -3.35
C MET A 11 -2.10 -3.26 -4.01
N THR A 12 -2.95 -2.47 -4.67
CA THR A 12 -4.09 -2.98 -5.45
C THR A 12 -3.63 -3.86 -6.61
N ALA A 13 -2.64 -3.40 -7.38
CA ALA A 13 -2.08 -4.14 -8.50
C ALA A 13 -1.40 -5.45 -8.05
N ALA A 14 -0.73 -5.45 -6.89
CA ALA A 14 -0.04 -6.61 -6.34
C ALA A 14 -0.96 -7.84 -6.15
N LEU A 15 -2.27 -7.64 -5.99
CA LEU A 15 -3.26 -8.74 -5.94
C LEU A 15 -3.41 -9.50 -7.26
N GLN A 16 -3.10 -8.86 -8.38
CA GLN A 16 -3.30 -9.39 -9.73
C GLN A 16 -1.99 -9.75 -10.43
N LEU A 17 -0.85 -9.49 -9.78
CA LEU A 17 0.47 -9.73 -10.36
C LEU A 17 0.92 -11.19 -10.17
N PRO A 18 1.65 -11.77 -11.14
CA PRO A 18 2.37 -13.02 -10.92
C PRO A 18 3.38 -12.90 -9.77
N ASP A 19 3.72 -14.03 -9.16
CA ASP A 19 4.57 -14.12 -7.96
C ASP A 19 5.81 -13.23 -7.96
N LYS A 20 6.60 -13.25 -9.03
CA LYS A 20 7.85 -12.47 -9.12
C LYS A 20 7.62 -10.98 -9.19
N SER A 21 6.59 -10.55 -9.93
CA SER A 21 6.22 -9.14 -10.03
C SER A 21 5.62 -8.65 -8.72
N CYS A 22 4.80 -9.47 -8.05
CA CYS A 22 4.28 -9.15 -6.71
C CYS A 22 5.42 -8.97 -5.69
N GLN A 23 6.41 -9.88 -5.67
CA GLN A 23 7.59 -9.73 -4.82
C GLN A 23 8.35 -8.43 -5.09
N ALA A 24 8.61 -8.10 -6.36
CA ALA A 24 9.32 -6.88 -6.72
C ALA A 24 8.56 -5.61 -6.28
N VAL A 25 7.22 -5.60 -6.43
CA VAL A 25 6.37 -4.50 -5.96
C VAL A 25 6.43 -4.36 -4.44
N LEU A 26 6.40 -5.46 -3.69
CA LEU A 26 6.50 -5.42 -2.23
C LEU A 26 7.87 -4.92 -1.75
N VAL A 27 8.96 -5.25 -2.44
CA VAL A 27 10.29 -4.70 -2.17
C VAL A 27 10.30 -3.19 -2.41
N LEU A 28 9.82 -2.73 -3.57
CA LEU A 28 9.72 -1.30 -3.88
C LEU A 28 8.88 -0.55 -2.83
N LEU A 29 7.76 -1.11 -2.41
CA LEU A 29 6.91 -0.51 -1.37
C LEU A 29 7.61 -0.48 -0.01
N SER A 30 8.45 -1.47 0.30
CA SER A 30 9.26 -1.49 1.52
C SER A 30 10.32 -0.38 1.50
N ASP A 31 10.95 -0.12 0.36
CA ASP A 31 11.90 0.98 0.19
C ASP A 31 11.22 2.35 0.32
N VAL A 32 10.00 2.48 -0.23
CA VAL A 32 9.16 3.69 -0.06
C VAL A 32 8.76 3.87 1.40
N ALA A 33 8.35 2.80 2.07
CA ALA A 33 8.03 2.79 3.50
C ALA A 33 9.24 3.24 4.33
N HIS A 34 10.42 2.68 4.08
CA HIS A 34 11.65 3.04 4.78
C HIS A 34 12.03 4.52 4.56
N THR A 35 11.98 4.99 3.32
CA THR A 35 12.45 6.34 2.96
C THR A 35 11.42 7.44 3.25
N HIS A 36 10.13 7.10 3.20
CA HIS A 36 9.03 8.06 3.22
C HIS A 36 7.85 7.65 4.12
N SER A 37 8.10 6.91 5.20
CA SER A 37 7.09 6.40 6.15
C SER A 37 6.02 7.43 6.51
N LYS A 38 6.42 8.63 6.96
CA LYS A 38 5.50 9.72 7.35
C LYS A 38 4.50 10.13 6.26
N LYS A 39 4.80 9.88 4.98
CA LYS A 39 3.92 10.24 3.85
C LYS A 39 2.91 9.15 3.49
N VAL A 40 3.10 7.92 3.95
CA VAL A 40 2.33 6.73 3.53
C VAL A 40 1.77 5.92 4.70
N ARG A 41 2.33 6.07 5.91
CA ARG A 41 1.97 5.31 7.13
C ARG A 41 0.50 5.45 7.51
N SER A 42 -0.11 6.59 7.21
CA SER A 42 -1.54 6.81 7.41
C SER A 42 -2.39 5.82 6.61
N LEU A 43 -1.91 5.22 5.52
CA LEU A 43 -2.66 4.18 4.79
C LEU A 43 -2.82 2.87 5.58
N TRP A 44 -1.91 2.58 6.51
CA TRP A 44 -1.93 1.40 7.39
C TRP A 44 -2.55 1.71 8.76
N ASN A 45 -2.48 2.96 9.22
CA ASN A 45 -2.97 3.38 10.53
C ASN A 45 -4.18 4.32 10.41
N THR A 46 -5.31 3.94 11.01
CA THR A 46 -6.59 4.68 10.87
C THR A 46 -6.80 5.78 11.90
N GLU A 47 -6.01 5.81 12.98
CA GLU A 47 -6.19 6.73 14.10
C GLU A 47 -5.93 8.21 13.74
N GLU A 48 -5.17 8.48 12.67
CA GLU A 48 -4.79 9.84 12.26
C GLU A 48 -5.70 10.48 11.19
N ARG A 49 -6.87 9.91 10.86
CA ARG A 49 -7.63 10.34 9.67
C ARG A 49 -8.92 11.10 9.98
N LYS A 50 -8.97 12.35 9.54
CA LYS A 50 -10.21 13.09 9.21
C LYS A 50 -10.16 13.42 7.72
N GLY A 51 -11.05 12.82 6.94
CA GLY A 51 -11.18 13.07 5.51
C GLY A 51 -12.54 12.60 5.01
N ASP A 52 -13.18 13.39 4.17
CA ASP A 52 -14.46 13.13 3.53
C ASP A 52 -14.27 12.66 2.08
N GLY A 53 -15.33 12.06 1.52
CA GLY A 53 -15.31 11.51 0.17
C GLY A 53 -14.88 10.04 0.07
N ARG A 54 -14.52 9.61 -1.15
CA ARG A 54 -14.15 8.23 -1.46
C ARG A 54 -12.85 8.20 -2.27
N TYR A 55 -12.05 7.16 -2.03
CA TYR A 55 -10.88 6.87 -2.85
C TYR A 55 -11.32 6.50 -4.27
N ASN A 56 -10.71 7.14 -5.27
CA ASN A 56 -10.92 6.86 -6.68
C ASN A 56 -9.59 6.50 -7.37
N PRO A 57 -9.30 5.21 -7.60
CA PRO A 57 -8.03 4.78 -8.20
C PRO A 57 -7.89 5.15 -9.69
N VAL A 58 -8.98 5.50 -10.37
CA VAL A 58 -9.04 5.83 -11.80
C VAL A 58 -9.27 7.32 -12.06
N SER A 59 -9.02 8.17 -11.06
CA SER A 59 -9.11 9.62 -11.23
C SER A 59 -8.04 10.13 -12.20
N ASP A 60 -8.39 11.11 -13.03
CA ASP A 60 -7.47 11.74 -13.99
C ASP A 60 -6.32 12.49 -13.31
N SER A 61 -6.47 12.82 -12.01
CA SER A 61 -5.45 13.50 -11.22
C SER A 61 -5.16 12.74 -9.93
N VAL A 62 -3.93 12.86 -9.44
CA VAL A 62 -3.52 12.23 -8.19
C VAL A 62 -4.23 12.88 -6.99
N GLU A 63 -4.46 14.18 -7.08
CA GLU A 63 -5.25 14.98 -6.15
C GLU A 63 -6.69 14.44 -6.05
N GLY A 64 -7.32 14.13 -7.19
CA GLY A 64 -8.67 13.58 -7.25
C GLY A 64 -8.79 12.11 -6.87
N SER A 65 -7.67 11.41 -6.61
CA SER A 65 -7.72 10.01 -6.17
C SER A 65 -8.06 9.86 -4.69
N ASN A 66 -7.81 10.88 -3.88
CA ASN A 66 -8.10 10.93 -2.44
C ASN A 66 -7.59 9.69 -1.65
N PRO A 67 -6.29 9.37 -1.67
CA PRO A 67 -5.74 8.12 -1.12
C PRO A 67 -5.88 7.99 0.39
N PHE A 68 -5.94 9.11 1.12
CA PHE A 68 -6.03 9.11 2.57
C PHE A 68 -7.43 8.78 3.10
N THR A 69 -8.44 8.69 2.25
CA THR A 69 -9.75 8.12 2.61
C THR A 69 -9.81 6.59 2.49
N ALA A 70 -8.75 5.95 1.97
CA ALA A 70 -8.64 4.50 1.86
C ALA A 70 -7.63 3.91 2.86
N THR A 71 -7.85 2.64 3.18
CA THR A 71 -6.92 1.81 3.96
C THR A 71 -6.33 0.72 3.06
N VAL A 72 -5.08 0.34 3.30
CA VAL A 72 -4.45 -0.79 2.63
C VAL A 72 -4.95 -2.09 3.26
N TRP A 73 -5.95 -2.71 2.62
CA TRP A 73 -6.47 -4.03 2.99
C TRP A 73 -5.85 -5.15 2.15
N GLU A 74 -5.15 -4.79 1.07
CA GLU A 74 -4.50 -5.76 0.18
C GLU A 74 -3.41 -6.56 0.90
N GLY A 75 -2.78 -5.98 1.93
CA GLY A 75 -1.86 -6.70 2.81
C GLY A 75 -2.49 -7.93 3.44
N GLU A 76 -3.72 -7.82 3.96
CA GLU A 76 -4.45 -8.95 4.58
C GLU A 76 -4.74 -10.09 3.59
N LEU A 77 -5.00 -9.75 2.33
CA LEU A 77 -5.18 -10.74 1.27
C LEU A 77 -3.84 -11.38 0.89
N LEU A 78 -2.79 -10.58 0.74
CA LEU A 78 -1.45 -11.06 0.37
C LEU A 78 -0.78 -11.89 1.48
N ARG A 79 -1.15 -11.72 2.75
CA ARG A 79 -0.76 -12.63 3.85
C ARG A 79 -1.23 -14.07 3.62
N LYS A 80 -2.26 -14.28 2.80
CA LYS A 80 -2.78 -15.61 2.41
C LYS A 80 -2.31 -16.06 1.03
N HIS A 81 -1.42 -15.31 0.38
CA HIS A 81 -0.90 -15.65 -0.94
C HIS A 81 -0.19 -17.01 -0.93
N TYR A 82 -0.27 -17.79 -2.02
CA TYR A 82 0.28 -19.15 -2.09
C TYR A 82 1.80 -19.19 -1.90
N SER A 83 2.51 -18.18 -2.41
CA SER A 83 3.96 -18.07 -2.31
C SER A 83 4.42 -17.60 -0.92
N PRO A 84 5.31 -18.36 -0.24
CA PRO A 84 5.85 -17.96 1.05
C PRO A 84 6.65 -16.66 0.99
N LYS A 85 7.30 -16.37 -0.14
CA LYS A 85 8.10 -15.14 -0.32
C LYS A 85 7.24 -13.89 -0.35
N VAL A 86 6.07 -13.95 -0.99
CA VAL A 86 5.10 -12.85 -0.98
C VAL A 86 4.60 -12.60 0.44
N ARG A 87 4.21 -13.67 1.16
CA ARG A 87 3.76 -13.55 2.56
C ARG A 87 4.82 -12.90 3.45
N GLU A 88 6.08 -13.26 3.27
CA GLU A 88 7.18 -12.68 4.04
C GLU A 88 7.43 -11.21 3.67
N GLY A 89 7.39 -10.88 2.37
CA GLY A 89 7.50 -9.49 1.91
C GLY A 89 6.44 -8.57 2.51
N VAL A 90 5.19 -9.06 2.66
CA VAL A 90 4.12 -8.31 3.33
C VAL A 90 4.46 -8.02 4.80
N LYS A 91 4.95 -9.02 5.55
CA LYS A 91 5.32 -8.81 6.96
C LYS A 91 6.43 -7.78 7.12
N ILE A 92 7.44 -7.82 6.25
CA ILE A 92 8.55 -6.86 6.26
C ILE A 92 8.02 -5.44 6.03
N LEU A 93 7.17 -5.26 5.02
CA LEU A 93 6.54 -3.97 4.72
C LEU A 93 5.72 -3.45 5.90
N GLU A 94 4.87 -4.29 6.49
CA GLU A 94 3.98 -3.92 7.60
C GLU A 94 4.76 -3.58 8.88
N LYS A 95 5.86 -4.29 9.16
CA LYS A 95 6.75 -3.97 10.27
C LYS A 95 7.28 -2.54 10.14
N GLY A 96 7.72 -2.15 8.95
CA GLY A 96 8.20 -0.79 8.67
C GLY A 96 7.14 0.30 8.83
N MET A 97 5.85 -0.04 8.83
CA MET A 97 4.73 0.91 9.02
C MET A 97 4.18 0.94 10.45
N SER A 98 4.65 0.03 11.30
CA SER A 98 4.26 -0.07 12.71
C SER A 98 5.17 0.75 13.64
N GLU A 99 6.39 1.07 13.21
CA GLU A 99 7.37 1.94 13.92
C GLU A 99 7.08 3.42 13.68
#